data_AF-A0A1U8N0S1-F1
#
_entry.id   AF-A0A1U8N0S1-F1
#
_cell.length_a   1.000
_cell.length_b   1.000
_cell.length_c   1.000
_cell.angle_alpha   90.00
_cell.angle_beta   90.00
_cell.angle_gamma   90.00
#
_symmetry.space_group_name_H-M   'P 1'
#
loop_
_entity.id
_entity.type
_entity.pdbx_description
1 polymer ?
#
loop_
_entity_poly.entity_id
_entity_poly.type
_entity_poly.pdbx_seq_one_letter_code
_entity_poly.pdbx_strand_id
1 'polypeptide(L)'
;MACPHVSAAAAYIKSFHPTWSPSAIKSSLITTASPMSSGMNSDAEFAYGSGHLNPIKAINPGLIYDSNEVDYINFLCGQGYDTRFLRQVTRDNATCSAGTNGTVLSDLNYPSFAVFTSSSTTVRRVFNRTVTNVGSPMATYRARVSFPTRTARV
;
A
#
# COMPACT_ATOMS: atom_id res chain seq x y z
N MET A 1 -6.38 -6.97 20.54
CA MET A 1 -7.81 -6.68 20.30
C MET A 1 -8.11 -5.85 19.04
N ALA A 2 -7.15 -5.17 18.39
CA ALA A 2 -7.42 -4.39 17.17
C ALA A 2 -7.63 -5.24 15.90
N CYS A 3 -6.86 -6.31 15.71
CA CYS A 3 -6.96 -7.20 14.54
C CYS A 3 -8.39 -7.70 14.21
N PRO A 4 -9.19 -8.22 15.16
CA PRO A 4 -10.56 -8.65 14.86
C PRO A 4 -11.48 -7.50 14.44
N HIS A 5 -11.26 -6.27 14.91
CA HIS A 5 -12.02 -5.10 14.45
C HIS A 5 -11.72 -4.76 12.99
N VAL A 6 -10.45 -4.78 12.60
CA VAL A 6 -10.03 -4.58 11.20
C VAL A 6 -10.58 -5.69 10.31
N SER A 7 -10.57 -6.93 10.80
CA SER A 7 -11.12 -8.09 10.08
C SER A 7 -12.63 -7.95 9.84
N ALA A 8 -13.38 -7.54 10.88
CA ALA A 8 -14.81 -7.27 10.75
C ALA A 8 -15.11 -6.11 9.79
N ALA A 9 -14.30 -5.04 9.82
CA ALA A 9 -14.45 -3.93 8.88
C ALA A 9 -14.13 -4.34 7.44
N ALA A 10 -13.11 -5.17 7.21
CA ALA A 10 -12.81 -5.72 5.90
C ALA A 10 -13.95 -6.59 5.37
N ALA A 11 -14.52 -7.46 6.22
CA ALA A 11 -15.69 -8.28 5.87
C ALA A 11 -16.93 -7.41 5.56
N TYR A 12 -17.14 -6.35 6.35
CA TYR A 12 -18.19 -5.36 6.11
C TYR A 12 -18.02 -4.68 4.74
N ILE A 13 -16.81 -4.24 4.36
CA ILE A 13 -16.58 -3.66 3.03
C ILE A 13 -16.79 -4.69 1.92
N LYS A 14 -16.34 -5.93 2.13
CA LYS A 14 -16.50 -7.03 1.16
C LYS A 14 -17.98 -7.33 0.88
N SER A 15 -18.89 -7.14 1.84
CA SER A 15 -20.32 -7.37 1.61
C SER A 15 -20.94 -6.33 0.67
N PHE A 16 -20.43 -5.09 0.66
CA PHE A 16 -20.84 -4.05 -0.29
C PHE A 16 -20.09 -4.14 -1.63
N HIS A 17 -18.87 -4.67 -1.62
CA HIS A 17 -18.03 -4.84 -2.81
C HIS A 17 -17.57 -6.29 -3.00
N PRO A 18 -18.46 -7.22 -3.37
CA PRO A 18 -18.13 -8.65 -3.43
C PRO A 18 -17.01 -8.99 -4.41
N THR A 19 -16.79 -8.17 -5.43
CA THR A 19 -15.78 -8.40 -6.48
C THR A 19 -14.41 -7.81 -6.16
N TRP A 20 -14.29 -6.97 -5.11
CA TRP A 20 -13.01 -6.34 -4.79
C TRP A 20 -11.96 -7.35 -4.33
N SER A 21 -10.73 -7.17 -4.81
CA SER A 21 -9.58 -7.93 -4.35
C SER A 21 -9.28 -7.64 -2.86
N PRO A 22 -8.50 -8.51 -2.19
CA PRO A 22 -8.00 -8.21 -0.85
C PRO A 22 -7.22 -6.88 -0.80
N SER A 23 -6.44 -6.59 -1.85
CA SER A 23 -5.65 -5.35 -1.98
C SER A 23 -6.52 -4.11 -2.11
N ALA A 24 -7.63 -4.20 -2.85
CA ALA A 24 -8.61 -3.12 -2.98
C ALA A 24 -9.27 -2.77 -1.64
N ILE A 25 -9.67 -3.79 -0.87
CA ILE A 25 -10.27 -3.59 0.47
C ILE A 25 -9.24 -3.01 1.43
N LYS A 26 -8.02 -3.54 1.41
CA LYS A 26 -6.92 -2.99 2.19
C LYS A 26 -6.65 -1.53 1.82
N SER A 27 -6.66 -1.21 0.52
CA SER A 27 -6.49 0.15 0.05
C SER A 27 -7.59 1.08 0.57
N SER A 28 -8.86 0.68 0.52
CA SER A 28 -9.95 1.54 0.98
C SER A 28 -9.87 1.83 2.47
N LEU A 29 -9.49 0.83 3.28
CA LEU A 29 -9.26 1.01 4.72
C LEU A 29 -8.11 1.98 5.01
N ILE A 30 -7.01 1.88 4.25
CA ILE A 30 -5.82 2.71 4.44
C ILE A 30 -6.06 4.16 3.99
N THR A 31 -6.62 4.38 2.79
CA THR A 31 -6.76 5.73 2.21
C THR A 31 -7.87 6.56 2.84
N THR A 32 -8.84 5.91 3.50
CA THR A 32 -9.95 6.59 4.20
C THR A 32 -9.74 6.67 5.71
N ALA A 33 -8.63 6.16 6.23
CA ALA A 33 -8.28 6.27 7.64
C ALA A 33 -8.20 7.73 8.09
N SER A 34 -8.63 7.99 9.31
CA SER A 34 -8.51 9.30 9.93
C SER A 34 -7.07 9.49 10.43
N PRO A 35 -6.34 10.53 9.96
CA PRO A 35 -4.96 10.77 10.40
C PRO A 35 -4.85 10.89 11.91
N MET A 36 -3.81 10.30 12.47
CA MET A 36 -3.46 10.42 13.90
C MET A 36 -2.32 11.42 14.07
N SER A 37 -2.24 12.03 15.26
CA SER A 37 -1.23 13.04 15.56
C SER A 37 0.08 12.40 16.01
N SER A 38 1.19 12.78 15.36
CA SER A 38 2.53 12.42 15.81
C SER A 38 2.91 13.05 17.17
N GLY A 39 2.15 14.05 17.62
CA GLY A 39 2.28 14.57 18.99
C GLY A 39 1.77 13.61 20.07
N MET A 40 0.90 12.65 19.71
CA MET A 40 0.44 11.60 20.62
C MET A 40 1.29 10.34 20.55
N ASN A 41 1.95 10.11 19.42
CA ASN A 41 2.87 8.99 19.24
C ASN A 41 4.04 9.42 18.34
N SER A 42 5.23 9.48 18.93
CA SER A 42 6.45 9.95 18.25
C SER A 42 6.90 9.04 17.11
N ASP A 43 6.50 7.77 17.11
CA ASP A 43 6.84 6.80 16.07
C ASP A 43 5.95 6.96 14.82
N ALA A 44 4.94 7.84 14.90
CA ALA A 44 4.09 8.28 13.79
C ALA A 44 3.56 7.12 12.92
N GLU A 45 3.83 7.12 11.61
CA GLU A 45 3.37 6.10 10.67
C GLU A 45 3.89 4.69 11.00
N PHE A 46 5.01 4.57 11.72
CA PHE A 46 5.50 3.26 12.18
C PHE A 46 4.72 2.72 13.39
N ALA A 47 3.98 3.58 14.11
CA ALA A 47 3.05 3.15 15.16
C ALA A 47 1.64 2.89 14.65
N TYR A 48 1.09 3.78 13.82
CA TYR A 48 -0.34 3.73 13.44
C TYR A 48 -0.61 3.66 11.92
N GLY A 49 0.43 3.54 11.09
CA GLY A 49 0.28 3.53 9.63
C GLY A 49 -0.42 4.79 9.12
N SER A 50 -1.52 4.63 8.41
CA SER A 50 -2.33 5.75 7.89
C SER A 50 -3.30 6.36 8.91
N GLY A 51 -3.41 5.78 10.11
CA GLY A 51 -4.20 6.31 11.21
C GLY A 51 -5.37 5.42 11.62
N HIS A 52 -6.41 6.02 12.18
CA HIS A 52 -7.54 5.30 12.77
C HIS A 52 -8.58 4.93 11.71
N LEU A 53 -8.94 3.65 11.68
CA LEU A 53 -9.91 3.04 10.78
C LEU A 53 -11.25 3.81 10.71
N ASN A 54 -11.80 3.99 9.51
CA ASN A 54 -13.13 4.56 9.28
C ASN A 54 -13.97 3.68 8.34
N PRO A 55 -14.69 2.65 8.85
CA PRO A 55 -15.43 1.71 8.02
C PRO A 55 -16.50 2.35 7.13
N ILE A 56 -17.14 3.42 7.61
CA ILE A 56 -18.22 4.10 6.89
C ILE A 56 -17.67 4.78 5.62
N LYS A 57 -16.52 5.46 5.72
CA LYS A 57 -15.87 6.06 4.55
C LYS A 57 -15.25 5.01 3.63
N ALA A 58 -14.74 3.92 4.18
CA ALA A 58 -14.04 2.88 3.43
C ALA A 58 -14.93 2.10 2.44
N ILE A 59 -16.25 2.18 2.55
CA ILE A 59 -17.17 1.64 1.54
C ILE A 59 -17.06 2.44 0.24
N ASN A 60 -16.86 3.75 0.29
CA ASN A 60 -16.82 4.62 -0.90
C ASN A 60 -15.52 5.45 -0.93
N PRO A 61 -14.36 4.82 -1.15
CA PRO A 61 -13.05 5.49 -1.10
C PRO A 61 -12.79 6.39 -2.31
N GLY A 62 -13.59 6.26 -3.38
CA GLY A 62 -13.38 6.94 -4.67
C GLY A 62 -12.27 6.31 -5.50
N LEU A 63 -11.06 6.23 -4.95
CA LEU A 63 -9.89 5.62 -5.59
C LEU A 63 -9.31 4.49 -4.74
N ILE A 64 -8.81 3.45 -5.40
CA ILE A 64 -8.11 2.33 -4.77
C ILE A 64 -6.78 2.03 -5.47
N TYR A 65 -5.82 1.55 -4.69
CA TYR A 65 -4.55 0.98 -5.14
C TYR A 65 -4.71 -0.54 -5.18
N ASP A 66 -5.07 -1.07 -6.34
CA ASP A 66 -5.26 -2.51 -6.51
C ASP A 66 -3.95 -3.21 -6.90
N SER A 67 -3.80 -4.45 -6.46
CA SER A 67 -2.67 -5.32 -6.81
C SER A 67 -3.08 -6.79 -6.70
N ASN A 68 -2.52 -7.61 -7.57
CA ASN A 68 -2.77 -9.04 -7.64
C ASN A 68 -1.59 -9.85 -7.09
N GLU A 69 -1.75 -11.17 -7.03
CA GLU A 69 -0.73 -12.09 -6.52
C GLU A 69 0.58 -12.04 -7.31
N VAL A 70 0.51 -11.85 -8.63
CA VAL A 70 1.69 -11.74 -9.50
C VAL A 70 2.49 -10.48 -9.16
N ASP A 71 1.83 -9.37 -8.80
CA ASP A 71 2.50 -8.15 -8.35
C ASP A 71 3.31 -8.40 -7.06
N TYR A 72 2.80 -9.21 -6.14
CA TYR A 72 3.52 -9.60 -4.93
C TYR A 72 4.70 -10.54 -5.23
N ILE A 73 4.54 -11.49 -6.15
CA ILE A 73 5.64 -12.36 -6.59
C ILE A 73 6.75 -11.52 -7.22
N ASN A 74 6.40 -10.60 -8.13
CA ASN A 74 7.34 -9.68 -8.76
C ASN A 74 8.01 -8.77 -7.74
N PHE A 75 7.24 -8.29 -6.74
CA PHE A 75 7.79 -7.51 -5.62
C PHE A 75 8.86 -8.29 -4.86
N LEU A 76 8.56 -9.51 -4.44
CA LEU A 76 9.50 -10.35 -3.71
C LEU A 76 10.73 -10.71 -4.56
N CYS A 77 10.55 -11.02 -5.84
CA CYS A 77 11.68 -11.21 -6.77
C CYS A 77 12.57 -9.96 -6.86
N GLY A 78 11.97 -8.77 -6.94
CA GLY A 78 12.68 -7.49 -6.99
C GLY A 78 13.41 -7.15 -5.68
N GLN A 79 12.98 -7.70 -4.55
CA GLN A 79 13.70 -7.61 -3.27
C GLN A 79 14.88 -8.59 -3.17
N GLY A 80 15.09 -9.45 -4.17
CA GLY A 80 16.17 -10.43 -4.20
C GLY A 80 15.87 -11.73 -3.47
N TYR A 81 14.59 -12.07 -3.25
CA TYR A 81 14.23 -13.38 -2.69
C TYR A 81 14.43 -14.51 -3.70
N ASP A 82 15.00 -15.62 -3.23
CA ASP A 82 15.23 -16.80 -4.06
C ASP A 82 13.94 -17.54 -4.41
N THR A 83 13.96 -18.23 -5.56
CA THR A 83 12.86 -19.07 -6.04
C THR A 83 12.46 -20.15 -5.03
N ARG A 84 13.41 -20.70 -4.27
CA ARG A 84 13.13 -21.69 -3.22
C ARG A 84 12.25 -21.10 -2.11
N PHE A 85 12.56 -19.89 -1.66
CA PHE A 85 11.77 -19.20 -0.63
C PHE A 85 10.39 -18.82 -1.19
N LEU A 86 10.34 -18.30 -2.42
CA LEU A 86 9.08 -17.98 -3.08
C LEU A 86 8.14 -19.17 -3.15
N ARG A 87 8.61 -20.32 -3.60
CA ARG A 87 7.79 -21.55 -3.68
C ARG A 87 7.30 -22.04 -2.31
N GLN A 88 8.05 -21.78 -1.24
CA GLN A 88 7.59 -22.09 0.12
C GLN A 88 6.43 -21.19 0.56
N VAL A 89 6.47 -19.91 0.17
CA VAL A 89 5.44 -18.92 0.52
C VAL A 89 4.20 -19.06 -0.37
N THR A 90 4.38 -19.11 -1.68
CA THR A 90 3.28 -19.20 -2.65
C THR A 90 2.65 -20.58 -2.72
N ARG A 91 3.38 -21.63 -2.29
CA ARG A 91 3.01 -23.05 -2.42
C ARG A 91 2.79 -23.52 -3.86
N ASP A 92 3.21 -22.72 -4.84
CA ASP A 92 3.13 -22.99 -6.27
C ASP A 92 4.50 -22.95 -6.94
N ASN A 93 4.57 -23.30 -8.23
CA ASN A 93 5.80 -23.28 -9.03
C ASN A 93 6.24 -21.87 -9.49
N ALA A 94 5.99 -20.85 -8.68
CA ALA A 94 6.41 -19.47 -8.97
C ALA A 94 7.94 -19.39 -9.16
N THR A 95 8.36 -18.60 -10.13
CA THR A 95 9.77 -18.35 -10.46
C THR A 95 9.98 -16.90 -10.80
N CYS A 96 11.12 -16.34 -10.37
CA CYS A 96 11.55 -15.03 -10.83
C CYS A 96 12.12 -15.13 -12.24
N SER A 97 11.70 -14.23 -13.11
CA SER A 97 12.28 -14.09 -14.46
C SER A 97 13.54 -13.21 -14.39
N ALA A 98 14.42 -13.30 -15.38
CA ALA A 98 15.66 -12.52 -15.40
C ALA A 98 15.43 -11.00 -15.33
N GLY A 99 14.26 -10.50 -15.75
CA GLY A 99 13.87 -9.08 -15.63
C GLY A 99 13.33 -8.66 -14.25
N THR A 100 13.03 -9.60 -13.36
CA THR A 100 12.58 -9.35 -11.98
C THR A 100 13.61 -9.74 -10.93
N ASN A 101 14.74 -10.34 -11.33
CA ASN A 101 15.83 -10.72 -10.42
C ASN A 101 16.66 -9.49 -10.00
N GLY A 102 16.36 -8.94 -8.83
CA GLY A 102 17.26 -8.11 -8.02
C GLY A 102 17.78 -6.79 -8.63
N THR A 103 17.36 -6.43 -9.83
CA THR A 103 17.81 -5.22 -10.55
C THR A 103 16.73 -4.15 -10.65
N VAL A 104 15.46 -4.55 -10.59
CA VAL A 104 14.32 -3.65 -10.54
C VAL A 104 13.79 -3.66 -9.11
N LEU A 105 13.97 -2.55 -8.40
CA LEU A 105 13.22 -2.29 -7.17
C LEU A 105 11.74 -2.21 -7.54
N SER A 106 11.09 -3.37 -7.55
CA SER A 106 9.72 -3.53 -8.02
C SER A 106 8.80 -2.71 -7.12
N ASP A 107 8.23 -1.64 -7.68
CA ASP A 107 7.33 -0.76 -6.97
C ASP A 107 5.96 -1.44 -6.87
N LEU A 108 5.71 -2.11 -5.74
CA LEU A 108 4.38 -2.62 -5.43
C LEU A 108 3.39 -1.44 -5.42
N ASN A 109 2.21 -1.64 -6.03
CA ASN A 109 1.14 -0.65 -6.05
C ASN A 109 0.44 -0.54 -4.68
N TYR A 110 1.19 -0.03 -3.70
CA TYR A 110 0.79 0.00 -2.30
C TYR A 110 0.27 1.40 -1.91
N PRO A 111 -0.78 1.51 -1.08
CA PRO A 111 -1.41 2.78 -0.68
C PRO A 111 -0.59 3.58 0.36
N SER A 112 0.72 3.34 0.45
CA SER A 112 1.65 4.13 1.23
C SER A 112 3.03 4.16 0.58
N PHE A 113 3.86 5.10 1.05
CA PHE A 113 5.20 5.33 0.56
C PHE A 113 6.17 5.24 1.73
N ALA A 114 7.25 4.49 1.56
CA ALA A 114 8.32 4.38 2.53
C ALA A 114 9.65 4.42 1.79
N VAL A 115 10.59 5.23 2.29
CA VAL A 115 11.96 5.28 1.80
C VAL A 115 12.89 5.13 3.00
N PHE A 116 13.78 4.15 2.92
CA PHE A 116 14.86 4.03 3.88
C PHE A 116 16.02 4.91 3.41
N THR A 117 16.54 5.74 4.31
CA THR A 117 17.67 6.64 4.03
C THR A 117 18.65 6.61 5.19
N SER A 118 19.94 6.61 4.89
CA SER A 118 20.98 6.88 5.88
C SER A 118 21.04 8.39 6.15
N SER A 119 21.47 8.79 7.34
CA SER A 119 21.48 10.18 7.79
C SER A 119 22.40 11.13 7.00
N SER A 120 23.28 10.59 6.15
CA SER A 120 24.35 11.33 5.48
C SER A 120 24.21 11.43 3.96
N THR A 121 23.15 10.89 3.34
CA THR A 121 23.03 10.86 1.88
C THR A 121 21.72 11.45 1.37
N THR A 122 21.81 12.24 0.30
CA THR A 122 20.64 12.69 -0.45
C THR A 122 20.09 11.50 -1.24
N VAL A 123 18.89 11.04 -0.88
CA VAL A 123 18.21 9.94 -1.57
C VAL A 123 17.17 10.50 -2.52
N ARG A 124 17.24 10.08 -3.79
CA ARG A 124 16.18 10.30 -4.77
C ARG A 124 15.52 8.96 -5.08
N ARG A 125 14.21 8.87 -4.81
CA ARG A 125 13.40 7.70 -5.13
C ARG A 125 12.14 8.13 -5.89
N VAL A 126 11.85 7.42 -6.98
CA VAL A 126 10.59 7.54 -7.72
C VAL A 126 9.74 6.34 -7.35
N PHE A 127 8.45 6.58 -7.10
CA PHE A 127 7.47 5.53 -6.82
C PHE A 127 6.40 5.57 -7.90
N ASN A 128 6.28 4.49 -8.65
CA ASN A 128 5.19 4.35 -9.62
C ASN A 128 3.97 3.76 -8.94
N ARG A 129 2.80 4.37 -9.17
CA ARG A 129 1.51 3.92 -8.63
C ARG A 129 0.42 4.04 -9.67
N THR A 130 -0.52 3.10 -9.62
CA THR A 130 -1.71 3.08 -10.45
C THR A 130 -2.92 3.14 -9.53
N VAL A 131 -3.84 4.07 -9.80
CA VAL A 131 -5.08 4.18 -9.03
C VAL A 131 -6.26 3.83 -9.93
N THR A 132 -7.19 3.04 -9.40
CA THR A 132 -8.42 2.66 -10.08
C THR A 132 -9.58 3.44 -9.48
N ASN A 133 -10.38 4.06 -10.34
CA ASN A 133 -11.61 4.74 -9.94
C ASN A 133 -12.71 3.72 -9.66
N VAL A 134 -13.22 3.71 -8.43
CA VAL A 134 -14.35 2.90 -7.95
C VAL A 134 -15.50 3.77 -7.43
N GLY A 135 -15.40 5.09 -7.58
CA GLY A 135 -16.44 6.05 -7.26
C GLY A 135 -17.24 6.45 -8.50
N SER A 136 -17.60 7.73 -8.58
CA SER A 136 -18.35 8.27 -9.71
C SER A 136 -17.58 8.09 -11.03
N PRO A 137 -18.25 7.68 -12.13
CA PRO A 137 -17.59 7.37 -13.39
C PRO A 137 -16.87 8.57 -14.03
N MET A 138 -17.36 9.79 -13.79
CA MET A 138 -16.74 11.03 -14.23
C MET A 138 -16.27 11.83 -13.01
N ALA A 139 -14.96 11.79 -12.74
CA ALA A 139 -14.34 12.53 -11.64
C ALA A 139 -12.91 12.94 -12.01
N THR A 140 -12.52 14.15 -11.62
CA THR A 140 -11.15 14.66 -11.76
C THR A 140 -10.57 14.89 -10.37
N TYR A 141 -9.46 14.25 -10.07
CA TYR A 141 -8.76 14.37 -8.79
C TYR A 141 -7.54 15.28 -8.93
N ARG A 142 -7.29 16.12 -7.93
CA ARG A 142 -6.07 16.94 -7.83
C ARG A 142 -5.21 16.44 -6.68
N ALA A 143 -3.96 16.12 -6.96
CA ALA A 143 -3.01 15.71 -5.93
C ALA A 143 -2.62 16.91 -5.05
N ARG A 144 -2.66 16.71 -3.73
CA ARG A 144 -2.13 17.66 -2.74
C ARG A 144 -0.98 17.00 -2.01
N VAL A 145 0.20 17.60 -2.08
CA VAL A 145 1.41 17.06 -1.45
C VAL A 145 1.73 17.92 -0.22
N SER A 146 1.96 17.28 0.91
CA SER A 146 2.46 17.90 2.14
C SER A 146 3.76 17.22 2.52
N PHE A 147 4.81 17.99 2.73
CA PHE A 147 6.12 17.47 3.09
C PHE A 147 6.32 17.56 4.61
N PRO A 148 6.94 16.55 5.25
CA PRO A 148 7.46 16.73 6.60
C PRO A 148 8.50 17.87 6.60
N THR A 149 8.60 18.58 7.72
CA THR A 149 9.36 19.83 7.89
C THR A 149 10.86 19.76 7.55
N ARG A 150 11.42 18.58 7.20
CA ARG A 150 12.84 18.38 6.86
C ARG A 150 13.14 17.77 5.48
N THR A 151 12.14 17.58 4.60
CA THR A 151 12.40 17.16 3.21
C THR A 151 12.45 18.36 2.27
N ALA A 152 13.59 18.55 1.57
CA ALA A 152 13.75 19.59 0.56
C ALA A 152 12.80 19.36 -0.63
N ARG A 153 12.28 20.45 -1.19
CA ARG A 153 11.33 20.44 -2.32
C ARG A 153 11.95 19.79 -3.57
N VAL A 154 11.11 19.08 -4.32
CA VAL A 154 11.36 18.69 -5.72
C VAL A 154 11.14 19.89 -6.62
#